data_AF-A0ABD5NWD1-F1
#
_entry.id   AF-A0ABD5NWD1-F1
#
_cell.length_a   1.000
_cell.length_b   1.000
_cell.length_c   1.000
_cell.angle_alpha   90.00
_cell.angle_beta   90.00
_cell.angle_gamma   90.00
#
_symmetry.space_group_name_H-M   'P 1'
#
loop_
_entity.id
_entity.type
_entity.pdbx_description
1 polymer ?
#
loop_
_entity_poly.entity_id
_entity_poly.type
_entity_poly.pdbx_seq_one_letter_code
_entity_poly.pdbx_strand_id
1 'polypeptide(L)'
;MDDDTLNDVEPRDIALLQARIANPTASSRELSDILKEEYDISLSHNHVNTLLREMEDDDLFRRTVVPRRTLFQHYQFRIGFHYPNFKDNWEECHQTLVEDPHVLMFFNADSKYRWQLITQFRATEQMDEWVTEFFEEHGDIIDEFETTSLHNLHKFKTDAAIFDDMLSETEEGRQYLENRGELETELDSETDSASP
;
A
#
# COMPACT_ATOMS: atom_id res chain seq x y z
N MET A 1 -0.39 12.76 15.35
CA MET A 1 -1.05 11.80 14.44
C MET A 1 -1.77 10.86 15.36
N ASP A 2 -3.08 11.08 15.48
CA ASP A 2 -3.93 10.35 16.40
C ASP A 2 -4.03 8.89 15.93
N ASP A 3 -3.64 7.98 16.81
CA ASP A 3 -3.57 6.52 16.67
C ASP A 3 -4.97 5.87 16.72
N ASP A 4 -6.00 6.58 16.24
CA ASP A 4 -7.42 6.27 16.49
C ASP A 4 -8.28 6.17 15.22
N THR A 5 -7.70 6.35 14.02
CA THR A 5 -8.45 6.24 12.74
C THR A 5 -8.86 4.82 12.37
N LEU A 6 -8.32 3.80 13.04
CA LEU A 6 -8.72 2.41 12.85
C LEU A 6 -10.05 2.06 13.56
N ASN A 7 -10.48 2.84 14.54
CA ASN A 7 -11.67 2.52 15.34
C ASN A 7 -13.01 2.90 14.67
N ASP A 8 -13.00 3.65 13.57
CA ASP A 8 -14.21 4.07 12.85
C ASP A 8 -14.43 3.34 11.49
N VAL A 9 -13.60 2.34 11.16
CA VAL A 9 -13.76 1.60 9.89
C VAL A 9 -14.67 0.39 10.10
N GLU A 10 -15.90 0.47 9.59
CA GLU A 10 -16.89 -0.61 9.67
C GLU A 10 -16.48 -1.82 8.80
N PRO A 11 -16.89 -3.06 9.13
CA PRO A 11 -16.57 -4.25 8.33
C PRO A 11 -16.99 -4.15 6.86
N ARG A 12 -18.12 -3.47 6.60
CA ARG A 12 -18.61 -3.16 5.25
C ARG A 12 -17.62 -2.28 4.46
N ASP A 13 -17.00 -1.33 5.14
CA ASP A 13 -16.07 -0.38 4.54
C ASP A 13 -14.76 -1.08 4.19
N ILE A 14 -14.32 -2.01 5.03
CA ILE A 14 -13.22 -2.94 4.73
C ILE A 14 -13.54 -3.82 3.51
N ALA A 15 -14.74 -4.40 3.44
CA ALA A 15 -15.18 -5.20 2.29
C ALA A 15 -15.21 -4.38 0.98
N LEU A 16 -15.65 -3.12 1.04
CA LEU A 16 -15.61 -2.20 -0.10
C LEU A 16 -14.17 -1.90 -0.54
N LEU A 17 -13.24 -1.70 0.41
CA LEU A 17 -11.82 -1.53 0.12
C LEU A 17 -11.22 -2.78 -0.55
N GLN A 18 -11.53 -3.97 -0.03
CA GLN A 18 -11.12 -5.23 -0.65
C GLN A 18 -11.61 -5.36 -2.08
N ALA A 19 -12.90 -5.13 -2.31
CA ALA A 19 -13.49 -5.17 -3.65
C ALA A 19 -12.82 -4.17 -4.60
N ARG A 20 -12.51 -2.95 -4.13
CA ARG A 20 -11.78 -1.92 -4.89
C ARG A 20 -10.34 -2.32 -5.20
N ILE A 21 -9.61 -2.93 -4.26
CA ILE A 21 -8.21 -3.37 -4.44
C ILE A 21 -8.15 -4.56 -5.40
N ALA A 22 -9.06 -5.51 -5.27
CA ALA A 22 -9.19 -6.65 -6.18
C ALA A 22 -9.60 -6.21 -7.60
N ASN A 23 -10.41 -5.15 -7.71
CA ASN A 23 -10.95 -4.63 -8.97
C ASN A 23 -10.64 -3.12 -9.18
N PRO A 24 -9.37 -2.72 -9.41
CA PRO A 24 -8.97 -1.31 -9.42
C PRO A 24 -9.70 -0.46 -10.46
N THR A 25 -10.09 -1.05 -11.60
CA THR A 25 -10.74 -0.35 -12.72
C THR A 25 -12.27 -0.45 -12.71
N ALA A 26 -12.87 -1.17 -11.76
CA ALA A 26 -14.32 -1.34 -11.70
C ALA A 26 -15.02 -0.01 -11.39
N SER A 27 -16.12 0.25 -12.08
CA SER A 27 -17.03 1.36 -11.79
C SER A 27 -17.75 1.16 -10.45
N SER A 28 -18.31 2.22 -9.86
CA SER A 28 -19.10 2.12 -8.62
C SER A 28 -20.33 1.23 -8.76
N ARG A 29 -20.82 1.03 -10.00
CA ARG A 29 -21.90 0.08 -10.29
C ARG A 29 -21.41 -1.35 -10.24
N GLU A 30 -20.30 -1.65 -10.92
CA GLU A 30 -19.69 -2.98 -10.88
C GLU A 30 -19.27 -3.36 -9.45
N LEU A 31 -18.73 -2.41 -8.66
CA LEU A 31 -18.43 -2.66 -7.25
C LEU A 31 -19.68 -2.92 -6.40
N SER A 32 -20.78 -2.23 -6.67
CA SER A 32 -22.07 -2.46 -6.01
C SER A 32 -22.60 -3.86 -6.30
N ASP A 33 -22.45 -4.33 -7.55
CA ASP A 33 -22.79 -5.69 -7.95
C ASP A 33 -21.87 -6.72 -7.27
N ILE A 34 -20.55 -6.50 -7.25
CA ILE A 34 -19.55 -7.37 -6.58
C ILE A 34 -19.84 -7.48 -5.07
N LEU A 35 -20.07 -6.35 -4.40
CA LEU A 35 -20.38 -6.33 -2.97
C LEU A 35 -21.62 -7.16 -2.63
N LYS A 36 -22.62 -7.12 -3.50
CA LYS A 36 -23.84 -7.90 -3.33
C LYS A 36 -23.60 -9.40 -3.59
N GLU A 37 -22.82 -9.74 -4.61
CA GLU A 37 -22.58 -11.13 -4.99
C GLU A 37 -21.61 -11.85 -4.06
N GLU A 38 -20.52 -11.20 -3.66
CA GLU A 38 -19.44 -11.81 -2.88
C GLU A 38 -19.61 -11.62 -1.37
N TYR A 39 -20.20 -10.51 -0.92
CA TYR A 39 -20.27 -10.14 0.49
C TYR A 39 -21.71 -10.07 1.03
N ASP A 40 -22.73 -10.28 0.20
CA ASP A 40 -24.16 -10.03 0.52
C ASP A 40 -24.44 -8.58 0.99
N ILE A 41 -23.59 -7.63 0.57
CA ILE A 41 -23.70 -6.22 0.93
C ILE A 41 -24.50 -5.48 -0.16
N SER A 42 -25.74 -5.09 0.18
CA SER A 42 -26.60 -4.35 -0.73
C SER A 42 -26.41 -2.82 -0.61
N LEU A 43 -25.42 -2.28 -1.30
CA LEU A 43 -25.19 -0.83 -1.41
C LEU A 43 -25.56 -0.28 -2.78
N SER A 44 -26.08 0.96 -2.84
CA SER A 44 -26.28 1.66 -4.12
C SER A 44 -24.97 2.17 -4.70
N HIS A 45 -24.85 2.25 -6.03
CA HIS A 45 -23.66 2.79 -6.71
C HIS A 45 -23.30 4.23 -6.27
N ASN A 46 -24.29 5.05 -5.91
CA ASN A 46 -24.05 6.39 -5.39
C ASN A 46 -23.40 6.34 -4.01
N HIS A 47 -23.90 5.46 -3.14
CA HIS A 47 -23.36 5.29 -1.79
C HIS A 47 -21.94 4.71 -1.83
N VAL A 48 -21.68 3.73 -2.71
CA VAL A 48 -20.32 3.21 -2.97
C VAL A 48 -19.36 4.32 -3.39
N ASN A 49 -19.80 5.23 -4.28
CA ASN A 49 -18.96 6.35 -4.70
C ASN A 49 -18.71 7.37 -3.58
N THR A 50 -19.67 7.59 -2.68
CA THR A 50 -19.50 8.45 -1.51
C THR A 50 -18.48 7.86 -0.54
N LEU A 51 -18.66 6.59 -0.14
CA LEU A 51 -17.75 5.92 0.80
C LEU A 51 -16.31 5.87 0.27
N LEU A 52 -16.11 5.58 -1.02
CA LEU A 52 -14.77 5.59 -1.61
C LEU A 52 -14.10 6.97 -1.58
N ARG A 53 -14.86 8.06 -1.62
CA ARG A 53 -14.30 9.42 -1.52
C ARG A 53 -13.95 9.76 -0.08
N GLU A 54 -14.84 9.45 0.85
CA GLU A 54 -14.59 9.64 2.29
C GLU A 54 -13.33 8.88 2.71
N MET A 55 -13.21 7.61 2.31
CA MET A 55 -12.00 6.81 2.54
C MET A 55 -10.72 7.36 1.89
N GLU A 56 -10.81 8.02 0.74
CA GLU A 56 -9.65 8.69 0.11
C GLU A 56 -9.27 9.97 0.87
N ASP A 57 -10.27 10.74 1.31
CA ASP A 57 -10.09 11.97 2.09
C ASP A 57 -9.52 11.66 3.50
N ASP A 58 -9.89 10.52 4.08
CA ASP A 58 -9.41 10.02 5.38
C ASP A 58 -8.06 9.28 5.29
N ASP A 59 -7.44 9.25 4.10
CA ASP A 59 -6.16 8.59 3.80
C ASP A 59 -6.16 7.07 4.08
N LEU A 60 -7.34 6.42 4.13
CA LEU A 60 -7.48 4.98 4.32
C LEU A 60 -6.94 4.18 3.13
N PHE A 61 -6.98 4.76 1.93
CA PHE A 61 -6.25 4.22 0.79
C PHE A 61 -5.88 5.32 -0.21
N ARG A 62 -4.79 5.09 -0.95
CA ARG A 62 -4.37 5.97 -2.06
C ARG A 62 -4.49 5.24 -3.39
N ARG A 63 -5.08 5.90 -4.39
CA ARG A 63 -5.08 5.40 -5.77
C ARG A 63 -3.73 5.63 -6.42
N THR A 64 -2.88 4.60 -6.44
CA THR A 64 -1.67 4.62 -7.25
C THR A 64 -1.96 4.00 -8.61
N VAL A 65 -1.88 4.79 -9.68
CA VAL A 65 -1.81 4.25 -11.04
C VAL A 65 -0.38 3.76 -11.26
N VAL A 66 -0.19 2.44 -11.28
CA VAL A 66 1.11 1.85 -11.59
C VAL A 66 1.27 1.78 -13.12
N PRO A 67 2.21 2.54 -13.72
CA PRO A 67 2.45 2.47 -15.16
C PRO A 67 2.91 1.06 -15.57
N ARG A 68 2.78 0.72 -16.86
CA ARG A 68 3.29 -0.57 -17.36
C ARG A 68 4.77 -0.72 -17.01
N ARG A 69 5.14 -1.85 -16.39
CA ARG A 69 6.50 -2.15 -15.89
C ARG A 69 7.62 -1.95 -16.92
N THR A 70 7.31 -2.06 -18.22
CA THR A 70 8.28 -1.86 -19.30
C THR A 70 8.62 -0.39 -19.58
N LEU A 71 7.92 0.57 -18.96
CA LEU A 71 8.11 1.99 -19.21
C LEU A 71 9.21 2.61 -18.33
N PHE A 72 9.52 1.98 -17.19
CA PHE A 72 10.43 2.53 -16.19
C PHE A 72 11.38 1.46 -15.64
N GLN A 73 12.61 1.87 -15.38
CA GLN A 73 13.57 1.15 -14.58
C GLN A 73 13.42 1.55 -13.12
N HIS A 74 13.50 0.57 -12.22
CA HIS A 74 13.30 0.79 -10.80
C HIS A 74 14.63 0.68 -10.06
N TYR A 75 14.81 1.54 -9.06
CA TYR A 75 16.01 1.57 -8.25
C TYR A 75 15.63 1.61 -6.78
N GLN A 76 16.47 1.00 -5.94
CA GLN A 76 16.47 1.22 -4.52
C GLN A 76 17.63 2.16 -4.20
N PHE A 77 17.33 3.26 -3.53
CA PHE A 77 18.33 4.13 -2.93
C PHE A 77 18.37 3.92 -1.43
N ARG A 78 19.57 3.87 -0.86
CA ARG A 78 19.80 3.76 0.58
C ARG A 78 20.73 4.89 1.02
N ILE A 79 20.26 5.71 1.97
CA ILE A 79 20.94 6.93 2.40
C ILE A 79 21.32 6.81 3.88
N GLY A 80 22.61 6.93 4.17
CA GLY A 80 23.19 7.07 5.49
C GLY A 80 23.57 8.53 5.74
N PHE A 81 23.39 9.02 6.97
CA PHE A 81 23.54 10.44 7.26
C PHE A 81 24.88 10.83 7.87
N HIS A 82 25.32 12.01 7.47
CA HIS A 82 26.34 12.77 8.15
C HIS A 82 25.71 13.56 9.31
N TYR A 83 25.68 12.94 10.49
CA TYR A 83 25.01 13.50 11.69
C TYR A 83 25.39 14.93 12.08
N PRO A 84 26.64 15.41 11.93
CA PRO A 84 26.99 16.79 12.28
C PRO A 84 26.16 17.86 11.57
N ASN A 85 25.79 17.63 10.30
CA ASN A 85 25.03 18.57 9.49
C ASN A 85 23.53 18.23 9.44
N PHE A 86 23.13 17.09 9.99
CA PHE A 86 21.77 16.56 9.88
C PHE A 86 20.75 17.54 10.44
N LYS A 87 20.95 18.04 11.66
CA LYS A 87 19.95 18.85 12.38
C LYS A 87 19.45 20.06 11.59
N ASP A 88 20.34 20.69 10.83
CA ASP A 88 20.06 21.97 10.19
C ASP A 88 19.53 21.81 8.75
N ASN A 89 19.63 20.61 8.16
CA ASN A 89 19.40 20.39 6.73
C ASN A 89 18.49 19.18 6.41
N TRP A 90 18.13 18.36 7.41
CA TRP A 90 17.34 17.14 7.18
C TRP A 90 15.92 17.43 6.69
N GLU A 91 15.29 18.51 7.15
CA GLU A 91 13.88 18.80 6.85
C GLU A 91 13.69 19.15 5.38
N GLU A 92 14.58 19.96 4.83
CA GLU A 92 14.58 20.33 3.41
C GLU A 92 14.83 19.10 2.52
N CYS A 93 15.88 18.33 2.82
CA CYS A 93 16.17 17.11 2.06
C CYS A 93 15.02 16.09 2.13
N HIS A 94 14.39 15.95 3.30
CA HIS A 94 13.22 15.11 3.47
C HIS A 94 12.05 15.60 2.60
N GLN A 95 11.79 16.90 2.58
CA GLN A 95 10.72 17.48 1.78
C GLN A 95 10.96 17.25 0.28
N THR A 96 12.18 17.48 -0.21
CA THR A 96 12.56 17.17 -1.60
C THR A 96 12.21 15.73 -1.98
N LEU A 97 12.57 14.76 -1.13
CA LEU A 97 12.31 13.34 -1.39
C LEU A 97 10.82 12.97 -1.32
N VAL A 98 10.05 13.61 -0.45
CA VAL A 98 8.59 13.37 -0.33
C VAL A 98 7.84 13.93 -1.54
N GLU A 99 8.28 15.05 -2.07
CA GLU A 99 7.60 15.75 -3.18
C GLU A 99 8.11 15.29 -4.56
N ASP A 100 9.21 14.54 -4.63
CA ASP A 100 9.82 14.12 -5.89
C ASP A 100 8.96 13.08 -6.65
N PRO A 101 8.63 13.33 -7.93
CA PRO A 101 7.76 12.46 -8.72
C PRO A 101 8.39 11.10 -9.10
N HIS A 102 9.71 10.95 -8.99
CA HIS A 102 10.41 9.69 -9.22
C HIS A 102 10.36 8.79 -7.98
N VAL A 103 10.07 9.33 -6.79
CA VAL A 103 9.98 8.57 -5.55
C VAL A 103 8.61 7.91 -5.44
N LEU A 104 8.60 6.58 -5.47
CA LEU A 104 7.38 5.77 -5.32
C LEU A 104 7.09 5.46 -3.86
N MET A 105 8.14 5.16 -3.10
CA MET A 105 8.05 4.84 -1.68
C MET A 105 9.27 5.41 -0.98
N PHE A 106 9.05 6.01 0.18
CA PHE A 106 10.09 6.56 1.04
C PHE A 106 9.78 6.18 2.48
N PHE A 107 10.75 5.55 3.15
CA PHE A 107 10.55 5.03 4.50
C PHE A 107 11.84 5.06 5.32
N ASN A 108 11.66 5.01 6.64
CA ASN A 108 12.74 4.86 7.59
C ASN A 108 13.06 3.37 7.80
N ALA A 109 14.34 3.04 7.94
CA ALA A 109 14.81 1.70 8.26
C ALA A 109 15.71 1.69 9.50
N ASP A 110 15.61 0.61 10.28
CA ASP A 110 16.49 0.34 11.42
C ASP A 110 17.84 -0.21 10.96
N SER A 111 18.56 0.58 10.17
CA SER A 111 19.89 0.27 9.67
C SER A 111 20.76 1.52 9.63
N LYS A 112 22.03 1.37 9.25
CA LYS A 112 22.90 2.53 8.98
C LYS A 112 22.36 3.42 7.86
N TYR A 113 21.65 2.81 6.90
CA TYR A 113 20.86 3.51 5.90
C TYR A 113 19.48 3.78 6.47
N ARG A 114 19.33 4.94 7.09
CA ARG A 114 18.11 5.34 7.77
C ARG A 114 17.00 5.64 6.79
N TRP A 115 17.33 6.29 5.67
CA TRP A 115 16.37 6.56 4.61
C TRP A 115 16.55 5.57 3.47
N GLN A 116 15.43 4.99 3.04
CA GLN A 116 15.40 4.13 1.88
C GLN A 116 14.26 4.52 0.96
N LEU A 117 14.56 4.50 -0.33
CA LEU A 117 13.63 4.91 -1.36
C LEU A 117 13.51 3.81 -2.41
N ILE A 118 12.29 3.62 -2.91
CA ILE A 118 12.05 2.96 -4.18
C ILE A 118 11.71 4.04 -5.19
N THR A 119 12.48 4.12 -6.26
CA THR A 119 12.37 5.14 -7.29
C THR A 119 12.18 4.53 -8.67
N GLN A 120 11.68 5.34 -9.60
CA GLN A 120 11.46 4.96 -10.99
C GLN A 120 11.98 6.02 -11.94
N PHE A 121 12.68 5.59 -13.00
CA PHE A 121 13.22 6.46 -14.04
C PHE A 121 13.00 5.83 -15.41
N ARG A 122 12.92 6.65 -16.46
CA ARG A 122 12.70 6.11 -17.81
C ARG A 122 13.94 5.43 -18.37
N ALA A 123 15.12 5.87 -17.94
CA ALA A 123 16.41 5.35 -18.33
C ALA A 123 17.43 5.57 -17.21
N THR A 124 18.56 4.84 -17.25
CA THR A 124 19.62 4.93 -16.23
C THR A 124 20.26 6.32 -16.24
N GLU A 125 20.38 6.94 -17.41
CA GLU A 125 20.99 8.27 -17.56
C GLU A 125 20.20 9.34 -16.79
N GLN A 126 18.87 9.26 -16.80
CA GLN A 126 18.02 10.18 -16.03
C GLN A 126 18.18 9.98 -14.52
N MET A 127 18.40 8.73 -14.10
CA MET A 127 18.65 8.40 -12.71
C MET A 127 20.01 8.96 -12.26
N ASP A 128 21.05 8.83 -13.09
CA ASP A 128 22.38 9.37 -12.80
C ASP A 128 22.38 10.92 -12.72
N GLU A 129 21.65 11.57 -13.62
CA GLU A 129 21.43 13.04 -13.58
C GLU A 129 20.73 13.44 -12.28
N TRP A 130 19.63 12.78 -11.94
CA TRP A 130 18.88 13.04 -10.70
C TRP A 130 19.75 12.84 -9.44
N VAL A 131 20.54 11.76 -9.37
CA VAL A 131 21.45 11.52 -8.24
C VAL A 131 22.49 12.63 -8.14
N THR A 132 23.01 13.10 -9.28
CA THR A 132 24.00 14.20 -9.30
C THR A 132 23.40 15.48 -8.74
N GLU A 133 22.22 15.89 -9.22
CA GLU A 133 21.50 17.08 -8.74
C GLU A 133 21.19 16.96 -7.25
N PHE A 134 20.70 15.79 -6.81
CA PHE A 134 20.43 15.52 -5.40
C PHE A 134 21.67 15.68 -4.51
N PHE A 135 22.84 15.25 -4.98
CA PHE A 135 24.10 15.43 -4.25
C PHE A 135 24.61 16.87 -4.25
N GLU A 136 24.40 17.61 -5.34
CA GLU A 136 24.78 19.03 -5.40
C GLU A 136 23.97 19.86 -4.39
N GLU A 137 22.70 19.52 -4.19
CA GLU A 137 21.80 20.23 -3.28
C GLU A 137 21.89 19.74 -1.83
N HIS A 138 22.01 18.42 -1.61
CA HIS A 138 21.84 17.81 -0.29
C HIS A 138 23.02 16.96 0.18
N GLY A 139 24.15 16.97 -0.55
CA GLY A 139 25.33 16.16 -0.24
C GLY A 139 25.88 16.38 1.18
N ASP A 140 25.69 17.56 1.76
CA ASP A 140 26.21 17.91 3.09
C ASP A 140 25.64 17.07 4.24
N ILE A 141 24.47 16.46 4.07
CA ILE A 141 23.87 15.57 5.08
C ILE A 141 24.08 14.08 4.80
N ILE A 142 24.70 13.73 3.67
CA ILE A 142 24.82 12.35 3.21
C ILE A 142 26.22 11.86 3.53
N ASP A 143 26.32 10.80 4.32
CA ASP A 143 27.57 10.10 4.59
C ASP A 143 27.80 8.97 3.59
N GLU A 144 26.74 8.22 3.29
CA GLU A 144 26.77 7.12 2.32
C GLU A 144 25.48 7.11 1.49
N PHE A 145 25.61 6.81 0.20
CA PHE A 145 24.49 6.60 -0.71
C PHE A 145 24.74 5.34 -1.54
N GLU A 146 23.80 4.41 -1.53
CA GLU A 146 23.88 3.21 -2.34
C GLU A 146 22.71 3.10 -3.30
N THR A 147 23.04 2.79 -4.54
CA THR A 147 22.10 2.55 -5.63
C THR A 147 22.07 1.07 -5.98
N THR A 148 20.87 0.48 -5.95
CA THR A 148 20.65 -0.90 -6.41
C THR A 148 19.58 -0.91 -7.50
N SER A 149 19.90 -1.45 -8.68
CA SER A 149 18.90 -1.64 -9.74
C SER A 149 18.02 -2.86 -9.46
N LEU A 150 16.70 -2.70 -9.58
CA LEU A 150 15.72 -3.74 -9.34
C LEU A 150 15.27 -4.35 -10.66
N HIS A 151 16.05 -5.30 -11.18
CA HIS A 151 15.86 -5.85 -12.53
C HIS A 151 14.60 -6.71 -12.71
N ASN A 152 13.95 -7.17 -11.62
CA ASN A 152 12.77 -8.03 -11.71
C ASN A 152 11.82 -7.75 -10.52
N LEU A 153 10.91 -6.81 -10.70
CA LEU A 153 9.86 -6.57 -9.73
C LEU A 153 8.78 -7.65 -9.86
N HIS A 154 8.82 -8.68 -9.00
CA HIS A 154 7.92 -9.83 -9.08
C HIS A 154 6.48 -9.46 -8.66
N LYS A 155 6.31 -8.85 -7.48
CA LYS A 155 5.03 -8.41 -6.93
C LYS A 155 5.11 -6.93 -6.60
N PHE A 156 4.15 -6.16 -7.11
CA PHE A 156 3.97 -4.73 -6.80
C PHE A 156 2.48 -4.44 -6.78
N LYS A 157 1.85 -4.97 -5.74
CA LYS A 157 0.43 -4.79 -5.43
C LYS A 157 0.22 -5.15 -3.96
N THR A 158 -0.68 -4.43 -3.30
CA THR A 158 -1.29 -4.90 -2.06
C THR A 158 -2.28 -6.01 -2.41
N ASP A 159 -2.24 -7.11 -1.67
CA ASP A 159 -3.23 -8.17 -1.83
C ASP A 159 -4.46 -7.83 -0.99
N ALA A 160 -5.65 -7.92 -1.56
CA ALA A 160 -6.89 -7.61 -0.83
C ALA A 160 -7.10 -8.55 0.38
N ALA A 161 -6.54 -9.76 0.32
CA ALA A 161 -6.60 -10.74 1.41
C ALA A 161 -5.95 -10.26 2.72
N ILE A 162 -5.10 -9.23 2.70
CA ILE A 162 -4.52 -8.68 3.95
C ILE A 162 -5.59 -8.08 4.87
N PHE A 163 -6.76 -7.72 4.33
CA PHE A 163 -7.89 -7.19 5.10
C PHE A 163 -8.80 -8.30 5.64
N ASP A 164 -8.59 -9.57 5.27
CA ASP A 164 -9.36 -10.69 5.82
C ASP A 164 -9.13 -10.82 7.34
N ASP A 165 -7.89 -10.57 7.79
CA ASP A 165 -7.55 -10.54 9.22
C ASP A 165 -8.44 -9.53 9.96
N MET A 166 -8.62 -8.31 9.43
CA MET A 166 -9.47 -7.29 10.02
C MET A 166 -10.96 -7.66 10.01
N LEU A 167 -11.44 -8.28 8.91
CA LEU A 167 -12.82 -8.75 8.85
C LEU A 167 -13.09 -9.85 9.89
N SER A 168 -12.13 -10.74 10.12
CA SER A 168 -12.24 -11.86 11.06
C SER A 168 -12.37 -11.44 12.52
N GLU A 169 -12.01 -10.20 12.86
CA GLU A 169 -12.13 -9.64 14.21
C GLU A 169 -13.58 -9.31 14.59
N THR A 170 -14.48 -9.22 13.60
CA THR A 170 -15.89 -8.83 13.79
C THR A 170 -16.84 -9.94 13.38
N GLU A 171 -18.00 -10.05 14.04
CA GLU A 171 -19.01 -11.05 13.70
C GLU A 171 -19.57 -10.85 12.28
N GLU A 172 -19.79 -9.60 11.90
CA GLU A 172 -20.28 -9.24 10.56
C GLU A 172 -19.23 -9.54 9.48
N GLY A 173 -17.96 -9.21 9.73
CA GLY A 173 -16.87 -9.53 8.79
C GLY A 173 -16.64 -11.02 8.61
N ARG A 174 -16.83 -11.85 9.64
CA ARG A 174 -16.81 -13.32 9.49
C ARG A 174 -17.89 -13.82 8.54
N GLN A 175 -19.11 -13.29 8.62
CA GLN A 175 -20.18 -13.66 7.68
C GLN A 175 -19.80 -13.32 6.23
N TYR A 176 -19.10 -12.20 6.01
CA TYR A 176 -18.58 -11.85 4.69
C TYR A 176 -17.54 -12.86 4.18
N LEU A 177 -16.62 -13.29 5.03
CA LEU A 177 -15.62 -14.30 4.69
C LEU A 177 -16.24 -15.69 4.45
N GLU A 178 -17.27 -16.06 5.20
CA GLU A 178 -18.05 -17.30 4.98
C GLU A 178 -18.74 -17.28 3.63
N ASN A 179 -19.36 -16.15 3.26
CA ASN A 179 -20.03 -15.97 1.97
C ASN A 179 -19.07 -16.10 0.78
N ARG A 180 -17.80 -15.67 0.95
CA ARG A 180 -16.72 -15.85 -0.04
C ARG A 180 -16.17 -17.28 -0.09
N GLY A 181 -16.50 -18.14 0.88
CA GLY A 181 -15.96 -19.50 1.00
C GLY A 181 -14.51 -19.54 1.47
N GLU A 182 -14.04 -18.49 2.16
CA GLU A 182 -12.64 -18.32 2.60
C GLU A 182 -12.43 -18.60 4.10
N LEU A 183 -13.51 -18.83 4.85
CA LEU A 183 -13.46 -19.47 6.16
C LEU A 183 -13.54 -21.00 5.99
N GLU A 184 -12.44 -21.70 6.29
CA GLU A 184 -12.51 -23.15 6.52
C GLU A 184 -13.42 -23.39 7.72
N THR A 185 -14.55 -24.04 7.47
CA THR A 185 -15.46 -24.49 8.53
C THR A 185 -14.70 -25.57 9.32
N GLU A 186 -14.28 -25.28 10.55
CA GLU A 186 -13.71 -26.27 11.49
C GLU A 186 -14.76 -27.32 11.95
N LEU A 187 -15.61 -27.85 11.05
CA LEU A 187 -16.70 -28.76 11.40
C LEU A 187 -16.63 -30.16 10.78
N ASP A 188 -15.55 -30.52 10.08
CA ASP A 188 -15.44 -31.84 9.43
C ASP A 188 -14.43 -32.82 10.07
N SER A 189 -14.03 -32.64 11.34
CA SER A 189 -13.12 -33.59 12.02
C SER A 189 -13.66 -34.37 13.23
N GLU A 190 -14.93 -34.23 13.62
CA GLU A 190 -15.48 -34.96 14.79
C GLU A 190 -16.63 -35.96 14.53
N THR A 191 -16.79 -36.49 13.30
CA THR A 191 -17.86 -37.50 13.05
C THR A 191 -17.41 -38.83 12.46
N ASP A 192 -16.19 -39.30 12.75
CA ASP A 192 -15.81 -40.69 12.40
C ASP A 192 -15.06 -41.46 13.50
N SER A 193 -15.53 -41.32 14.75
CA SER A 193 -15.17 -42.26 15.82
C SER A 193 -16.36 -42.64 16.71
N ALA A 194 -17.46 -43.03 16.08
CA ALA A 194 -18.54 -43.73 16.78
C ALA A 194 -19.17 -44.80 15.89
N SER A 195 -18.70 -46.05 16.04
CA SER A 195 -19.48 -47.30 16.14
C SER A 195 -18.68 -48.50 15.64
N PRO A 196 -19.00 -49.74 16.06
CA PRO A 196 -19.18 -50.27 17.41
C PRO A 196 -18.16 -51.37 17.77
#